data_AF-A0A7W0QZ13-F1
#
_entry.id   AF-A0A7W0QZ13-F1
#
_cell.length_a   1.000
_cell.length_b   1.000
_cell.length_c   1.000
_cell.angle_alpha   90.00
_cell.angle_beta   90.00
_cell.angle_gamma   90.00
#
_symmetry.space_group_name_H-M   'P 1'
#
loop_
_entity.id
_entity.type
_entity.pdbx_description
1 polymer ?
#
loop_
_entity_poly.entity_id
_entity_poly.type
_entity_poly.pdbx_seq_one_letter_code
_entity_poly.pdbx_strand_id
1 'polypeptide(L)'
;PLAADDWLLVHCVGLDRDLPGAIAHNPRSNMNNGVGYAAPARRPNPVVLGTDGIGADMLEEVRLAYVAHRADDVTASPETAWSWLTAGWRWFPEAADDRVTWSYDRADSPWHVAFTPGIRALDVVGGDGEVLLRDGRPTRVDVDEVRAKAAEAAQRLFERL
;
A
#
# COMPACT_ATOMS: atom_id res chain seq x y z
N PRO A 1 -13.60 -14.67 23.50
CA PRO A 1 -13.13 -13.43 22.83
C PRO A 1 -13.61 -13.39 21.38
N LEU A 2 -13.95 -12.20 20.86
CA LEU A 2 -14.49 -12.01 19.49
C LEU A 2 -13.39 -11.75 18.44
N ALA A 3 -12.13 -11.58 18.87
CA ALA A 3 -10.93 -11.40 18.05
C ALA A 3 -9.68 -11.83 18.84
N ALA A 4 -8.54 -11.96 18.17
CA ALA A 4 -7.24 -12.29 18.75
C ALA A 4 -6.14 -11.31 18.30
N ASP A 5 -5.04 -11.25 19.06
CA ASP A 5 -3.96 -10.27 18.85
C ASP A 5 -3.19 -10.47 17.53
N ASP A 6 -3.25 -11.68 16.96
CA ASP A 6 -2.62 -12.07 15.71
C ASP A 6 -3.52 -11.85 14.47
N TRP A 7 -4.73 -11.30 14.67
CA TRP A 7 -5.64 -11.03 13.56
C TRP A 7 -5.22 -9.81 12.76
N LEU A 8 -5.53 -9.85 11.47
CA LEU A 8 -5.50 -8.70 10.57
C LEU A 8 -6.93 -8.22 10.32
N LEU A 9 -7.29 -7.07 10.89
CA LEU A 9 -8.57 -6.42 10.73
C LEU A 9 -8.54 -5.52 9.48
N VAL A 10 -9.27 -5.89 8.43
CA VAL A 10 -9.19 -5.22 7.13
C VAL A 10 -10.28 -4.15 6.98
N HIS A 11 -9.94 -3.01 6.39
CA HIS A 11 -10.80 -1.83 6.15
C HIS A 11 -11.21 -1.05 7.39
N CYS A 12 -11.85 -1.69 8.38
CA CYS A 12 -12.26 -1.12 9.67
C CYS A 12 -13.08 0.20 9.62
N VAL A 13 -13.76 0.51 8.51
CA VAL A 13 -14.49 1.79 8.35
C VAL A 13 -15.69 1.90 9.29
N GLY A 14 -16.50 0.85 9.36
CA GLY A 14 -17.68 0.78 10.23
C GLY A 14 -17.44 0.10 11.58
N LEU A 15 -16.18 -0.11 11.97
CA LEU A 15 -15.86 -0.83 13.21
C LEU A 15 -16.27 0.04 14.42
N ASP A 16 -17.21 -0.43 15.21
CA ASP A 16 -17.89 0.34 16.28
C ASP A 16 -17.24 0.20 17.67
N ARG A 17 -16.23 -0.65 17.79
CA ARG A 17 -15.54 -0.98 19.04
C ARG A 17 -14.05 -1.23 18.81
N ASP A 18 -13.28 -1.30 19.87
CA ASP A 18 -11.90 -1.76 19.79
C ASP A 18 -11.85 -3.29 19.79
N LEU A 19 -11.07 -3.83 18.85
CA LEU A 19 -10.77 -5.25 18.76
C LEU A 19 -9.25 -5.44 18.77
N PRO A 20 -8.72 -6.49 19.41
CA PRO A 20 -7.32 -6.86 19.26
C PRO A 20 -6.99 -7.23 17.80
N GLY A 21 -5.72 -7.07 17.44
CA GLY A 21 -5.20 -7.31 16.09
C GLY A 21 -4.50 -6.09 15.50
N ALA A 22 -3.98 -6.23 14.28
CA ALA A 22 -3.47 -5.14 13.46
C ALA A 22 -4.51 -4.70 12.43
N ILE A 23 -4.50 -3.43 12.03
CA ILE A 23 -5.43 -2.90 11.03
C ILE A 23 -4.72 -2.80 9.68
N ALA A 24 -5.28 -3.45 8.65
CA ALA A 24 -4.91 -3.20 7.26
C ALA A 24 -5.77 -2.06 6.70
N HIS A 25 -5.15 -0.88 6.58
CA HIS A 25 -5.79 0.32 6.06
C HIS A 25 -5.70 0.39 4.54
N ASN A 26 -6.85 0.42 3.87
CA ASN A 26 -6.96 0.47 2.41
C ASN A 26 -7.66 1.78 1.97
N PRO A 27 -7.01 2.95 2.10
CA PRO A 27 -7.68 4.24 1.93
C PRO A 27 -8.24 4.44 0.52
N ARG A 28 -7.48 4.11 -0.53
CA ARG A 28 -7.93 4.29 -1.91
C ARG A 28 -9.16 3.44 -2.22
N SER A 29 -9.14 2.16 -1.87
CA SER A 29 -10.29 1.27 -2.06
C SER A 29 -11.52 1.72 -1.29
N ASN A 30 -11.33 2.11 -0.03
CA ASN A 30 -12.44 2.59 0.79
C ASN A 30 -13.13 3.81 0.16
N MET A 31 -12.33 4.78 -0.32
CA MET A 31 -12.86 5.99 -0.94
C MET A 31 -13.46 5.70 -2.33
N ASN A 32 -12.81 4.86 -3.15
CA ASN A 32 -13.33 4.46 -4.46
C ASN A 32 -14.72 3.81 -4.35
N ASN A 33 -14.91 2.95 -3.37
CA ASN A 33 -16.16 2.24 -3.15
C ASN A 33 -17.19 3.02 -2.32
N GLY A 34 -16.89 4.28 -1.95
CA GLY A 34 -17.80 5.14 -1.21
C GLY A 34 -18.09 4.67 0.22
N VAL A 35 -17.25 3.81 0.81
CA VAL A 35 -17.45 3.32 2.19
C VAL A 35 -16.96 4.30 3.25
N GLY A 36 -16.01 5.20 2.91
CA GLY A 36 -15.55 6.30 3.75
C GLY A 36 -14.16 6.11 4.39
N TYR A 37 -13.75 7.05 5.23
CA TYR A 37 -12.44 7.02 5.90
C TYR A 37 -12.48 6.25 7.23
N ALA A 38 -11.58 5.28 7.41
CA ALA A 38 -11.56 4.40 8.59
C ALA A 38 -10.95 5.03 9.86
N ALA A 39 -10.27 6.16 9.74
CA ALA A 39 -9.57 6.86 10.83
C ALA A 39 -8.70 5.94 11.72
N PRO A 40 -7.82 5.09 11.16
CA PRO A 40 -7.04 4.12 11.94
C PRO A 40 -6.07 4.80 12.92
N ALA A 41 -5.68 6.05 12.68
CA ALA A 41 -4.84 6.83 13.59
C ALA A 41 -5.49 7.08 14.98
N ARG A 42 -6.82 6.94 15.09
CA ARG A 42 -7.57 7.09 16.36
C ARG A 42 -7.63 5.81 17.19
N ARG A 43 -7.05 4.72 16.69
CA ARG A 43 -7.12 3.39 17.31
C ARG A 43 -5.80 2.98 17.94
N PRO A 44 -5.82 2.13 18.97
CA PRO A 44 -4.61 1.65 19.63
C PRO A 44 -3.88 0.57 18.81
N ASN A 45 -4.50 0.06 17.74
CA ASN A 45 -3.97 -1.04 16.94
C ASN A 45 -2.70 -0.62 16.17
N PRO A 46 -1.74 -1.54 15.98
CA PRO A 46 -0.77 -1.42 14.91
C PRO A 46 -1.50 -1.28 13.57
N VAL A 47 -0.99 -0.42 12.69
CA VAL A 47 -1.59 -0.18 11.37
C VAL A 47 -0.58 -0.54 10.30
N VAL A 48 -1.05 -1.25 9.27
CA VAL A 48 -0.33 -1.51 8.03
C VAL A 48 -1.11 -0.93 6.86
N LEU A 49 -0.40 -0.50 5.82
CA LEU A 49 -0.99 0.06 4.62
C LEU A 49 -1.24 -1.02 3.56
N GLY A 50 -2.35 -0.94 2.84
CA GLY A 50 -2.68 -1.84 1.74
C GLY A 50 -3.39 -1.13 0.59
N THR A 51 -3.33 -1.74 -0.61
CA THR A 51 -3.93 -1.20 -1.84
C THR A 51 -5.30 -1.80 -2.16
N ASP A 52 -5.61 -2.96 -1.57
CA ASP A 52 -6.83 -3.74 -1.84
C ASP A 52 -7.07 -3.98 -3.35
N GLY A 53 -5.99 -4.18 -4.11
CA GLY A 53 -6.05 -4.56 -5.53
C GLY A 53 -6.35 -3.44 -6.53
N ILE A 54 -6.59 -2.19 -6.11
CA ILE A 54 -6.77 -1.05 -7.03
C ILE A 54 -5.45 -0.61 -7.70
N GLY A 55 -4.33 -1.09 -7.19
CA GLY A 55 -3.00 -0.91 -7.75
C GLY A 55 -1.96 -1.59 -6.88
N ALA A 56 -0.68 -1.42 -7.24
CA ALA A 56 0.45 -1.95 -6.47
C ALA A 56 1.47 -0.84 -6.08
N ASP A 57 1.08 0.42 -6.21
CA ASP A 57 1.95 1.57 -5.90
C ASP A 57 1.78 2.01 -4.44
N MET A 58 2.69 1.52 -3.59
CA MET A 58 2.66 1.80 -2.15
C MET A 58 3.04 3.24 -1.81
N LEU A 59 3.83 3.94 -2.62
CA LEU A 59 4.18 5.35 -2.37
C LEU A 59 2.97 6.26 -2.64
N GLU A 60 2.21 5.96 -3.69
CA GLU A 60 0.95 6.65 -3.93
C GLU A 60 -0.12 6.30 -2.86
N GLU A 61 -0.12 5.09 -2.30
CA GLU A 61 -0.96 4.78 -1.14
C GLU A 61 -0.56 5.59 0.10
N VAL A 62 0.75 5.77 0.37
CA VAL A 62 1.21 6.63 1.49
C VAL A 62 0.68 8.04 1.31
N ARG A 63 0.77 8.58 0.10
CA ARG A 63 0.27 9.92 -0.23
C ARG A 63 -1.23 10.05 0.02
N LEU A 64 -2.03 9.09 -0.44
CA LEU A 64 -3.47 9.10 -0.23
C LEU A 64 -3.86 8.90 1.24
N ALA A 65 -3.16 8.00 1.94
CA ALA A 65 -3.34 7.80 3.38
C ALA A 65 -3.08 9.09 4.15
N TYR A 66 -2.00 9.80 3.83
CA TYR A 66 -1.69 11.10 4.42
C TYR A 66 -2.77 12.14 4.13
N VAL A 67 -3.19 12.30 2.87
CA VAL A 67 -4.21 13.30 2.51
C VAL A 67 -5.54 13.03 3.21
N ALA A 68 -5.98 11.76 3.25
CA ALA A 68 -7.20 11.37 3.97
C ALA A 68 -7.07 11.64 5.48
N HIS A 69 -5.93 11.31 6.07
CA HIS A 69 -5.66 11.60 7.48
C HIS A 69 -5.63 13.11 7.76
N ARG A 70 -5.00 13.91 6.90
CA ARG A 70 -4.93 15.38 7.05
C ARG A 70 -6.28 16.08 6.88
N ALA A 71 -7.17 15.51 6.06
CA ALA A 71 -8.54 16.00 5.91
C ALA A 71 -9.38 15.77 7.17
N ASP A 72 -9.10 14.69 7.92
CA ASP A 72 -9.75 14.36 9.19
C ASP A 72 -9.10 15.05 10.41
N ASP A 73 -7.78 15.20 10.40
CA ASP A 73 -6.99 15.90 11.41
C ASP A 73 -5.96 16.83 10.75
N VAL A 74 -6.16 18.14 10.86
CA VAL A 74 -5.31 19.16 10.25
C VAL A 74 -3.85 19.14 10.73
N THR A 75 -3.56 18.44 11.83
CA THR A 75 -2.22 18.30 12.41
C THR A 75 -1.49 17.04 11.92
N ALA A 76 -2.17 16.11 11.25
CA ALA A 76 -1.63 14.82 10.81
C ALA A 76 -0.34 14.95 9.98
N SER A 77 0.68 14.13 10.21
CA SER A 77 1.96 14.20 9.48
C SER A 77 2.09 13.09 8.43
N PRO A 78 2.78 13.31 7.29
CA PRO A 78 3.19 12.22 6.40
C PRO A 78 3.96 11.09 7.10
N GLU A 79 4.66 11.42 8.19
CA GLU A 79 5.36 10.44 9.04
C GLU A 79 4.45 9.31 9.54
N THR A 80 3.18 9.62 9.83
CA THR A 80 2.21 8.60 10.29
C THR A 80 1.83 7.65 9.16
N ALA A 81 1.59 8.16 7.95
CA ALA A 81 1.30 7.30 6.80
C ALA A 81 2.52 6.45 6.41
N TRP A 82 3.72 7.03 6.52
CA TRP A 82 4.97 6.31 6.29
C TRP A 82 5.22 5.19 7.30
N SER A 83 4.89 5.40 8.58
CA SER A 83 5.03 4.35 9.58
C SER A 83 4.10 3.17 9.32
N TRP A 84 2.94 3.39 8.68
CA TRP A 84 2.05 2.30 8.25
C TRP A 84 2.60 1.51 7.07
N LEU A 85 3.36 2.16 6.18
CA LEU A 85 4.08 1.46 5.10
C LEU A 85 5.18 0.57 5.68
N THR A 86 6.05 1.13 6.53
CA THR A 86 7.19 0.38 7.10
C THR A 86 6.77 -0.69 8.09
N ALA A 87 5.61 -0.54 8.75
CA ALA A 87 5.02 -1.60 9.57
C ALA A 87 4.74 -2.90 8.80
N GLY A 88 4.63 -2.84 7.45
CA GLY A 88 4.46 -4.01 6.60
C GLY A 88 5.60 -5.04 6.73
N TRP A 89 6.82 -4.60 7.04
CA TRP A 89 7.97 -5.49 7.26
C TRP A 89 7.80 -6.45 8.43
N ARG A 90 6.83 -6.22 9.32
CA ARG A 90 6.48 -7.21 10.36
C ARG A 90 6.00 -8.53 9.76
N TRP A 91 5.33 -8.49 8.60
CA TRP A 91 4.80 -9.69 7.92
C TRP A 91 5.68 -10.15 6.76
N PHE A 92 6.42 -9.23 6.16
CA PHE A 92 7.35 -9.48 5.05
C PHE A 92 8.75 -8.98 5.42
N PRO A 93 9.40 -9.57 6.44
CA PRO A 93 10.69 -9.10 6.95
C PRO A 93 11.80 -9.15 5.90
N GLU A 94 11.76 -10.11 4.97
CA GLU A 94 12.71 -10.24 3.88
C GLU A 94 12.76 -9.01 2.97
N ALA A 95 11.63 -8.30 2.81
CA ALA A 95 11.57 -7.09 2.00
C ALA A 95 12.34 -5.91 2.62
N ALA A 96 12.79 -6.02 3.88
CA ALA A 96 13.64 -5.01 4.49
C ALA A 96 15.10 -5.07 3.99
N ASP A 97 15.52 -6.22 3.45
CA ASP A 97 16.87 -6.42 2.88
C ASP A 97 16.94 -6.01 1.39
N ASP A 98 15.79 -5.73 0.77
CA ASP A 98 15.71 -5.33 -0.62
C ASP A 98 16.29 -3.92 -0.85
N ARG A 99 16.99 -3.77 -1.96
CA ARG A 99 17.58 -2.51 -2.39
C ARG A 99 16.81 -1.98 -3.58
N VAL A 100 16.15 -0.83 -3.40
CA VAL A 100 15.37 -0.17 -4.44
C VAL A 100 16.06 1.11 -4.90
N THR A 101 16.25 1.23 -6.22
CA THR A 101 16.59 2.49 -6.88
C THR A 101 15.30 3.14 -7.35
N TRP A 102 15.02 4.33 -6.85
CA TRP A 102 13.82 5.10 -7.20
C TRP A 102 14.12 6.13 -8.30
N SER A 103 13.07 6.56 -9.01
CA SER A 103 13.16 7.65 -9.99
C SER A 103 13.34 9.03 -9.35
N TYR A 104 13.45 9.10 -8.03
CA TYR A 104 13.57 10.32 -7.26
C TYR A 104 14.45 10.09 -6.03
N ASP A 105 15.48 10.93 -5.87
CA ASP A 105 16.54 10.73 -4.87
C ASP A 105 16.06 10.87 -3.42
N ARG A 106 14.85 11.37 -3.19
CA ARG A 106 14.28 11.61 -1.85
C ARG A 106 13.02 10.76 -1.59
N ALA A 107 12.92 9.62 -2.27
CA ALA A 107 11.84 8.65 -2.08
C ALA A 107 11.82 7.99 -0.69
N ASP A 108 12.90 8.15 0.10
CA ASP A 108 13.02 7.75 1.50
C ASP A 108 12.43 8.77 2.49
N SER A 109 12.06 9.97 2.02
CA SER A 109 11.51 11.03 2.87
C SER A 109 9.98 11.06 2.80
N PRO A 110 9.27 10.90 3.94
CA PRO A 110 7.80 10.91 3.98
C PRO A 110 7.19 12.19 3.41
N TRP A 111 7.81 13.33 3.70
CA TRP A 111 7.40 14.63 3.17
C TRP A 111 7.55 14.72 1.66
N HIS A 112 8.67 14.23 1.14
CA HIS A 112 8.90 14.23 -0.29
C HIS A 112 7.92 13.31 -1.03
N VAL A 113 7.66 12.12 -0.49
CA VAL A 113 6.68 11.16 -1.03
C VAL A 113 5.26 11.74 -1.01
N ALA A 114 4.86 12.42 0.07
CA ALA A 114 3.53 13.03 0.16
C ALA A 114 3.27 14.11 -0.90
N PHE A 115 4.31 14.81 -1.36
CA PHE A 115 4.17 15.97 -2.25
C PHE A 115 4.78 15.79 -3.66
N THR A 116 5.41 14.65 -3.95
CA THR A 116 5.98 14.33 -5.26
C THR A 116 5.25 13.14 -5.88
N PRO A 117 4.27 13.35 -6.78
CA PRO A 117 3.59 12.26 -7.47
C PRO A 117 4.50 11.51 -8.47
N GLY A 118 4.15 10.26 -8.76
CA GLY A 118 4.74 9.50 -9.85
C GLY A 118 6.16 8.99 -9.58
N ILE A 119 6.58 8.92 -8.32
CA ILE A 119 7.80 8.23 -7.93
C ILE A 119 7.64 6.75 -8.27
N ARG A 120 8.57 6.19 -9.03
CA ARG A 120 8.55 4.78 -9.45
C ARG A 120 9.87 4.09 -9.13
N ALA A 121 9.81 2.81 -8.83
CA ALA A 121 10.99 1.97 -8.77
C ALA A 121 11.58 1.81 -10.19
N LEU A 122 12.89 1.98 -10.30
CA LEU A 122 13.67 1.75 -11.52
C LEU A 122 14.36 0.39 -11.46
N ASP A 123 15.03 0.11 -10.34
CA ASP A 123 15.70 -1.16 -10.09
C ASP A 123 15.32 -1.69 -8.71
N VAL A 124 15.18 -3.01 -8.60
CA VAL A 124 14.97 -3.71 -7.33
C VAL A 124 15.89 -4.91 -7.33
N VAL A 125 16.75 -4.98 -6.32
CA VAL A 125 17.60 -6.14 -6.04
C VAL A 125 17.17 -6.72 -4.70
N GLY A 126 16.78 -7.99 -4.69
CA GLY A 126 16.37 -8.70 -3.49
C GLY A 126 17.51 -8.81 -2.49
N GLY A 127 17.20 -9.04 -1.21
CA GLY A 127 18.20 -9.27 -0.17
C GLY A 127 19.17 -10.43 -0.46
N ASP A 128 18.78 -11.38 -1.30
CA ASP A 128 19.59 -12.50 -1.79
C ASP A 128 20.48 -12.16 -3.00
N GLY A 129 20.40 -10.93 -3.51
CA GLY A 129 21.14 -10.45 -4.67
C GLY A 129 20.44 -10.66 -6.02
N GLU A 130 19.23 -11.24 -6.05
CA GLU A 130 18.48 -11.40 -7.29
C GLU A 130 17.98 -10.05 -7.83
N VAL A 131 18.14 -9.81 -9.13
CA VAL A 131 17.54 -8.63 -9.78
C VAL A 131 16.07 -8.92 -10.07
N LEU A 132 15.16 -8.26 -9.35
CA LEU A 132 13.70 -8.43 -9.48
C LEU A 132 13.08 -7.42 -10.46
N LEU A 133 13.65 -6.22 -10.54
CA LEU A 133 13.26 -5.14 -11.45
C LEU A 133 14.51 -4.50 -12.07
N ARG A 134 14.49 -4.24 -13.38
CA ARG A 134 15.55 -3.56 -14.13
C ARG A 134 14.92 -2.56 -15.09
N ASP A 135 15.37 -1.31 -15.07
CA ASP A 135 14.85 -0.23 -15.92
C ASP A 135 13.31 -0.11 -15.89
N GLY A 136 12.72 -0.32 -14.71
CA GLY A 136 11.27 -0.28 -14.49
C GLY A 136 10.50 -1.49 -15.03
N ARG A 137 11.19 -2.57 -15.43
CA ARG A 137 10.57 -3.80 -15.95
C ARG A 137 10.88 -5.00 -15.05
N PRO A 138 9.90 -5.87 -14.75
CA PRO A 138 10.14 -7.07 -13.96
C PRO A 138 10.99 -8.07 -14.75
N THR A 139 11.83 -8.82 -14.04
CA THR A 139 12.74 -9.80 -14.65
C THR A 139 12.15 -11.21 -14.71
N ARG A 140 11.23 -11.52 -13.80
CA ARG A 140 10.62 -12.86 -13.66
C ARG A 140 9.41 -13.10 -14.57
N VAL A 141 8.87 -12.05 -15.20
CA VAL A 141 7.68 -12.14 -16.05
C VAL A 141 7.81 -11.28 -17.30
N ASP A 142 7.23 -11.74 -18.41
CA ASP A 142 6.98 -10.87 -19.56
C ASP A 142 5.76 -9.99 -19.27
N VAL A 143 6.02 -8.73 -18.92
CA VAL A 143 4.96 -7.78 -18.56
C VAL A 143 4.02 -7.48 -19.73
N ASP A 144 4.49 -7.57 -20.97
CA ASP A 144 3.67 -7.27 -22.14
C ASP A 144 2.74 -8.47 -22.43
N GLU A 145 3.23 -9.70 -22.29
CA GLU A 145 2.40 -10.91 -22.32
C GLU A 145 1.34 -10.90 -21.21
N VAL A 146 1.73 -10.57 -19.97
CA VAL A 146 0.80 -10.50 -18.83
C VAL A 146 -0.32 -9.49 -19.12
N ARG A 147 0.01 -8.31 -19.65
CA ARG A 147 -0.97 -7.28 -20.01
C ARG A 147 -1.91 -7.74 -21.13
N ALA A 148 -1.38 -8.40 -22.17
CA ALA A 148 -2.20 -8.94 -23.25
C ALA A 148 -3.21 -9.97 -22.72
N LYS A 149 -2.75 -10.94 -21.92
CA LYS A 149 -3.63 -11.96 -21.32
C LYS A 149 -4.66 -11.36 -20.36
N ALA A 150 -4.28 -10.35 -19.58
CA ALA A 150 -5.20 -9.66 -18.69
C ALA A 150 -6.30 -8.92 -19.48
N ALA A 151 -5.95 -8.28 -20.59
CA ALA A 151 -6.92 -7.60 -21.47
C ALA A 151 -7.92 -8.58 -22.09
N GLU A 152 -7.44 -9.71 -22.61
CA GLU A 152 -8.33 -10.77 -23.14
C GLU A 152 -9.25 -11.34 -22.06
N ALA A 153 -8.72 -11.58 -20.85
CA ALA A 153 -9.51 -12.08 -19.73
C ALA A 153 -10.59 -11.07 -19.29
N ALA A 154 -10.24 -9.78 -19.24
CA ALA A 154 -11.18 -8.71 -18.93
C ALA A 154 -12.31 -8.66 -19.97
N GLN A 155 -12.00 -8.74 -21.26
CA GLN A 155 -13.02 -8.78 -22.31
C GLN A 155 -13.98 -9.96 -22.12
N ARG A 156 -13.46 -11.19 -21.93
CA ARG A 156 -14.28 -12.37 -21.69
C ARG A 156 -15.15 -12.26 -20.43
N LEU A 157 -14.67 -11.57 -19.39
CA LEU A 157 -15.46 -11.32 -18.19
C LEU A 157 -16.60 -10.35 -18.49
N PHE A 158 -16.33 -9.24 -19.17
CA PHE A 158 -17.35 -8.24 -19.50
C PHE A 158 -18.43 -8.76 -20.45
N GLU A 159 -18.09 -9.66 -21.37
CA GLU A 159 -19.08 -10.31 -22.24
C GLU A 159 -20.06 -11.24 -21.48
N ARG A 160 -19.73 -11.61 -20.24
CA ARG A 160 -20.54 -12.50 -19.39
C ARG A 160 -21.35 -11.77 -18.31
N LEU A 161 -21.13 -10.47 -18.13
CA LEU A 161 -21.85 -9.61 -17.18
C LEU A 161 -22.99 -8.88 -17.90
#